data_AF-A0A1G8STR2-F1
#
_entry.id   AF-A0A1G8STR2-F1
#
_cell.length_a   1.000
_cell.length_b   1.000
_cell.length_c   1.000
_cell.angle_alpha   90.00
_cell.angle_beta   90.00
_cell.angle_gamma   90.00
#
_symmetry.space_group_name_H-M   'P 1'
#
loop_
_entity.id
_entity.type
_entity.pdbx_description
1 polymer ?
#
loop_
_entity_poly.entity_id
_entity_poly.type
_entity_poly.pdbx_seq_one_letter_code
_entity_poly.pdbx_strand_id
1 'polypeptide(L)' 'MRSKRIRNVLIGLIFTVTAMMTISIALSYNGFIEAKSACVESNGTITEENVDVLALNWSVSCEQ' A
#
# COMPACT_ATOMS: atom_id res chain seq x y z
N MET A 1 6.07 -38.26 -8.95
CA MET A 1 6.13 -37.59 -7.62
C MET A 1 6.77 -36.19 -7.65
N ARG A 2 7.88 -35.97 -8.38
CA ARG A 2 8.61 -34.67 -8.42
C ARG A 2 7.79 -33.46 -8.89
N SER A 3 6.99 -33.61 -9.96
CA SER A 3 6.14 -32.53 -10.51
C SER A 3 5.06 -32.02 -9.54
N LYS A 4 4.41 -32.91 -8.78
CA LYS A 4 3.41 -32.54 -7.77
C LYS A 4 4.02 -31.70 -6.64
N ARG A 5 5.27 -31.99 -6.26
CA ARG A 5 6.00 -31.23 -5.22
C ARG A 5 6.34 -29.81 -5.69
N ILE A 6 6.82 -29.66 -6.93
CA ILE A 6 7.12 -28.34 -7.52
C ILE A 6 5.85 -27.50 -7.64
N ARG A 7 4.75 -28.09 -8.11
CA ARG A 7 3.45 -27.41 -8.19
C ARG A 7 3.01 -26.85 -6.84
N ASN A 8 3.11 -27.64 -5.78
CA ASN A 8 2.71 -27.20 -4.44
C ASN A 8 3.62 -26.08 -3.91
N VAL A 9 4.92 -26.12 -4.20
CA VAL A 9 5.86 -25.03 -3.86
C VAL A 9 5.49 -23.75 -4.60
N LEU A 10 5.18 -23.82 -5.90
CA LEU A 10 4.76 -22.65 -6.69
C LEU A 10 3.46 -22.05 -6.15
N ILE A 11 2.46 -22.87 -5.83
CA ILE A 11 1.21 -22.40 -5.22
C ILE A 11 1.50 -21.69 -3.90
N GLY A 12 2.33 -22.29 -3.03
CA GLY A 12 2.72 -21.68 -1.75
C GLY A 12 3.44 -20.34 -1.92
N LEU A 13 4.31 -20.22 -2.92
CA LEU A 13 5.02 -18.99 -3.24
C LEU A 13 4.05 -17.89 -3.73
N ILE A 14 3.09 -18.25 -4.58
CA ILE A 14 2.08 -17.29 -5.06
C ILE A 14 1.30 -16.73 -3.87
N PHE A 15 0.82 -17.59 -2.96
CA PHE A 15 0.08 -17.12 -1.79
C PHE A 15 0.90 -16.20 -0.88
N THR A 16 2.17 -16.51 -0.65
CA THR A 16 3.04 -15.67 0.17
C THR A 16 3.31 -14.32 -0.48
N VAL A 17 3.61 -14.29 -1.78
CA VAL A 17 3.82 -13.03 -2.53
C VAL A 17 2.54 -12.18 -2.53
N THR A 18 1.38 -12.79 -2.78
CA THR A 18 0.10 -12.08 -2.77
C THR A 18 -0.21 -11.51 -1.38
N ALA A 19 0.00 -12.29 -0.31
CA ALA A 19 -0.21 -11.81 1.06
C ALA A 19 0.70 -10.62 1.40
N MET A 20 1.99 -10.70 1.05
CA MET A 20 2.92 -9.59 1.26
C MET A 20 2.49 -8.34 0.48
N MET A 21 2.08 -8.50 -0.77
CA MET A 21 1.60 -7.38 -1.59
C MET A 21 0.36 -6.73 -0.98
N THR A 22 -0.60 -7.50 -0.48
CA THR A 22 -1.79 -6.94 0.19
C THR A 22 -1.45 -6.15 1.45
N ILE A 23 -0.47 -6.62 2.24
CA ILE A 23 -0.01 -5.92 3.44
C ILE A 23 0.68 -4.61 3.07
N SER A 24 1.57 -4.63 2.07
CA SER A 24 2.26 -3.43 1.60
C SER A 24 1.28 -2.36 1.10
N ILE A 25 0.24 -2.76 0.36
CA ILE A 25 -0.82 -1.87 -0.11
C ILE A 25 -1.58 -1.23 1.06
N ALA A 26 -1.98 -2.04 2.05
CA ALA A 26 -2.68 -1.54 3.22
C ALA A 26 -1.84 -0.55 4.04
N LEU A 27 -0.56 -0.85 4.24
CA LEU A 27 0.38 0.04 4.93
C LEU A 27 0.58 1.35 4.17
N SER A 28 0.73 1.28 2.85
CA SER A 28 0.90 2.47 2.01
C SER A 28 -0.34 3.37 2.07
N TYR A 29 -1.54 2.79 1.94
CA TYR A 29 -2.79 3.54 2.05
C TYR A 29 -2.99 4.15 3.44
N ASN A 30 -2.62 3.45 4.51
CA ASN A 30 -2.65 4.03 5.85
C ASN A 30 -1.71 5.24 5.97
N GLY A 31 -0.50 5.16 5.43
CA GLY A 31 0.43 6.29 5.41
C GLY A 31 -0.13 7.51 4.68
N PHE A 32 -0.86 7.30 3.57
CA PHE A 32 -1.57 8.37 2.86
C PHE A 32 -2.62 9.05 3.75
N ILE A 33 -3.46 8.26 4.41
CA ILE A 33 -4.50 8.77 5.31
C ILE A 33 -3.88 9.52 6.51
N GLU A 34 -2.80 8.99 7.07
CA GLU A 34 -2.08 9.61 8.18
C GLU A 34 -1.48 10.96 7.77
N ALA A 35 -0.85 11.05 6.60
CA ALA A 35 -0.32 12.31 6.07
C ALA A 35 -1.42 13.36 5.87
N LYS A 36 -2.60 12.96 5.39
CA LYS A 36 -3.77 13.84 5.30
C LYS A 36 -4.25 14.31 6.67
N SER A 37 -4.39 13.39 7.62
CA SER A 37 -4.83 13.72 8.98
C SER A 37 -3.87 14.71 9.64
N ALA A 38 -2.56 14.45 9.54
CA ALA A 38 -1.52 15.29 10.11
C ALA A 38 -1.52 16.71 9.52
N CYS A 39 -1.78 16.86 8.22
CA CYS A 39 -1.94 18.18 7.59
C CYS A 39 -3.10 18.95 8.23
N VAL A 40 -4.29 18.34 8.30
CA VAL A 40 -5.49 18.99 8.86
C VAL A 40 -5.35 19.28 10.35
N GLU A 41 -4.77 18.35 11.12
CA GLU A 41 -4.52 18.50 12.55
C GLU A 41 -3.53 19.63 12.86
N SER A 42 -2.61 19.93 11.94
CA SER A 42 -1.68 21.04 12.04
C SER A 42 -2.22 22.37 11.50
N ASN A 43 -3.55 22.48 11.31
CA ASN A 43 -4.26 23.59 10.68
C ASN A 43 -3.78 23.91 9.25
N GLY A 44 -3.11 22.95 8.60
CA GLY A 44 -2.75 23.07 7.20
C GLY A 44 -3.96 22.81 6.29
N THR A 45 -3.88 23.35 5.08
CA THR A 45 -4.84 23.11 4.00
C THR A 45 -4.21 22.15 3.01
N ILE A 46 -4.92 21.07 2.69
CA ILE A 46 -4.49 20.15 1.63
C ILE A 46 -4.72 20.84 0.29
N THR A 47 -3.64 21.05 -0.48
CA THR A 47 -3.68 21.74 -1.77
C THR A 47 -3.71 20.77 -2.95
N GLU A 48 -3.05 19.62 -2.82
CA GLU A 48 -3.04 18.57 -3.83
C GLU A 48 -3.05 17.18 -3.20
N GLU A 49 -3.76 16.25 -3.85
CA GLU A 49 -3.79 14.85 -3.49
C GLU A 49 -3.67 13.99 -4.74
N ASN A 50 -2.71 13.06 -4.75
CA ASN A 50 -2.60 12.02 -5.77
C ASN A 50 -2.52 10.66 -5.09
N VAL A 51 -3.31 9.70 -5.59
CA VAL A 51 -3.27 8.31 -5.14
C VAL A 51 -3.36 7.42 -6.36
N ASP A 52 -2.27 6.72 -6.66
CA ASP A 52 -2.21 5.78 -7.76
C ASP A 52 -2.95 4.48 -7.41
N VAL A 53 -3.07 3.61 -8.41
CA VAL A 53 -3.70 2.29 -8.26
C VAL A 53 -3.08 1.51 -7.10
N LEU A 54 -3.95 0.97 -6.24
CA LEU A 54 -3.58 0.26 -5.01
C LEU A 54 -2.75 1.10 -4.02
N ALA A 55 -2.78 2.44 -4.14
CA ALA A 55 -2.04 3.37 -3.30
C ALA A 55 -0.54 3.02 -3.19
N LEU A 56 0.04 2.39 -4.21
CA LEU A 56 1.48 2.04 -4.23
C LEU A 56 2.36 3.28 -4.32
N ASN A 57 1.80 4.36 -4.85
CA ASN A 57 2.40 5.67 -4.91
C ASN A 57 1.30 6.69 -4.60
N TRP A 58 1.63 7.66 -3.77
CA TRP A 58 0.72 8.72 -3.37
C TRP A 58 1.52 9.94 -2.93
N SER A 59 0.90 11.11 -3.03
CA SER A 59 1.43 12.34 -2.48
C SER A 59 0.31 13.18 -1.90
N VAL A 60 0.66 13.94 -0.86
CA VAL A 60 -0.21 14.93 -0.23
C VAL A 60 0.60 16.20 -0.11
N SER A 61 0.12 17.28 -0.73
CA SER A 61 0.69 18.62 -0.57
C SER A 61 -0.12 19.37 0.49
N CYS A 62 0.58 19.91 1.48
CA CYS A 62 -0.01 20.63 2.60
C CYS A 62 0.63 22.02 2.69
N GLU A 63 -0.19 23.06 2.73
CA GLU A 63 0.25 24.44 2.98
C GLU A 63 -0.33 24.94 4.32
N GLN A 64 0.41 25.77 5.04
CA GLN A 64 -0.04 26.44 6.27
C GLN A 64 -0.37 27.90 6.00
#